data_AF-A0A7V1N086-F1
#
_entry.id   AF-A0A7V1N086-F1
#
_cell.length_a   1.000
_cell.length_b   1.000
_cell.length_c   1.000
_cell.angle_alpha   90.00
_cell.angle_beta   90.00
_cell.angle_gamma   90.00
#
_symmetry.space_group_name_H-M   'P 1'
#
loop_
_entity.id
_entity.type
_entity.pdbx_description
1 polymer ?
#
loop_
_entity_poly.entity_id
_entity_poly.type
_entity_poly.pdbx_seq_one_letter_code
_entity_poly.pdbx_strand_id
1 'polypeptide(L)'
;MKRLESLIEILIAQKKLYSQLLTCSETLSAAISSGSDSDQFVPTMVERDAIMGKLGAGDEKIGALLASPENRDLLENERVDKLRKEIIAIVEEIKNTTGELIEAARQAKKEVADELGSLNDGRKTVAGYGKAVRPVYAKFIDFKH
;
A
#
# COMPACT_ATOMS: atom_id res chain seq x y z
N MET A 1 4.27 -26.11 31.64
CA MET A 1 3.63 -24.82 31.96
C MET A 1 4.41 -23.63 31.39
N LYS A 2 5.66 -23.34 31.80
CA LYS A 2 6.42 -22.17 31.30
C LYS A 2 6.49 -22.03 29.77
N ARG A 3 6.72 -23.11 29.02
CA ARG A 3 6.82 -23.08 27.54
C ARG A 3 5.50 -22.70 26.85
N LEU A 4 4.38 -23.22 27.37
CA LEU A 4 3.04 -22.92 26.87
C LEU A 4 2.68 -21.45 27.12
N GLU A 5 2.95 -20.96 28.33
CA GLU A 5 2.73 -19.55 28.69
C GLU A 5 3.56 -18.62 27.80
N SER A 6 4.85 -18.93 27.59
CA SER A 6 5.69 -18.16 26.67
C SER A 6 5.16 -18.15 25.24
N LEU A 7 4.68 -19.29 24.72
CA LEU A 7 4.07 -19.33 23.39
C LEU A 7 2.81 -18.46 23.31
N ILE A 8 1.94 -18.54 24.32
CA ILE A 8 0.73 -17.72 24.39
C ILE A 8 1.07 -16.23 24.44
N GLU A 9 2.06 -15.82 25.25
CA GLU A 9 2.52 -14.44 25.32
C GLU A 9 3.03 -13.93 23.96
N ILE A 10 3.83 -14.73 23.26
CA ILE A 10 4.34 -14.39 21.94
C ILE A 10 3.18 -14.27 20.94
N LEU A 11 2.21 -15.19 20.96
CA LEU A 11 1.04 -15.15 20.07
C LEU A 11 0.13 -13.94 20.36
N ILE A 12 -0.06 -13.57 21.62
CA ILE A 12 -0.80 -12.35 21.99
C ILE A 12 -0.08 -11.11 21.45
N ALA A 13 1.25 -11.04 21.60
CA ALA A 13 2.05 -9.95 21.06
C ALA A 13 1.97 -9.89 19.52
N GLN A 14 2.08 -11.04 18.85
CA GLN A 14 1.91 -11.18 17.40
C GLN A 14 0.55 -10.70 16.93
N LYS A 15 -0.53 -11.16 17.58
CA LYS A 15 -1.90 -10.72 17.27
C LYS A 15 -2.02 -9.20 17.36
N LYS A 16 -1.48 -8.58 18.42
CA LYS A 16 -1.50 -7.11 18.57
C LYS A 16 -0.77 -6.42 17.42
N LEU A 17 0.40 -6.91 17.02
CA LEU A 17 1.15 -6.36 15.90
C LEU A 17 0.41 -6.50 14.56
N TYR A 18 -0.22 -7.66 14.30
CA TYR A 18 -1.06 -7.85 13.12
C TYR A 18 -2.27 -6.91 13.11
N SER A 19 -2.94 -6.70 14.25
CA SER A 19 -4.02 -5.71 14.33
C SER A 19 -3.54 -4.29 14.03
N GLN A 20 -2.35 -3.90 14.52
CA GLN A 20 -1.76 -2.60 14.19
C GLN A 20 -1.42 -2.51 12.68
N LEU A 21 -0.92 -3.59 12.10
CA LEU A 21 -0.62 -3.66 10.67
C LEU A 21 -1.87 -3.51 9.80
N LEU A 22 -2.99 -4.10 10.23
CA LEU A 22 -4.30 -3.93 9.61
C LEU A 22 -4.73 -2.47 9.65
N THR A 23 -4.66 -1.81 10.82
CA THR A 23 -4.99 -0.39 10.95
C THR A 23 -4.13 0.49 10.03
N CYS A 24 -2.82 0.22 9.91
CA CYS A 24 -1.98 0.93 8.95
C CYS A 24 -2.47 0.72 7.51
N SER A 25 -2.85 -0.51 7.14
CA SER A 25 -3.35 -0.84 5.81
C SER A 25 -4.68 -0.14 5.50
N GLU A 26 -5.62 -0.13 6.45
CA GLU A 26 -6.89 0.58 6.34
C GLU A 26 -6.69 2.10 6.22
N THR A 27 -5.76 2.66 7.01
CA THR A 27 -5.43 4.08 6.97
C THR A 27 -4.87 4.49 5.61
N LEU A 28 -3.95 3.68 5.05
CA LEU A 28 -3.42 3.89 3.70
C LEU A 28 -4.53 3.79 2.64
N SER A 29 -5.46 2.83 2.79
CA SER A 29 -6.58 2.64 1.85
C SER A 29 -7.55 3.82 1.88
N ALA A 30 -7.88 4.31 3.07
CA ALA A 30 -8.70 5.50 3.27
C ALA A 30 -8.02 6.74 2.66
N ALA A 31 -6.73 6.93 2.91
CA ALA A 31 -5.97 8.08 2.40
C ALA A 31 -5.87 8.10 0.87
N ILE A 32 -5.69 6.94 0.23
CA ILE A 32 -5.77 6.83 -1.25
C ILE A 32 -7.17 7.18 -1.74
N SER A 33 -8.20 6.62 -1.09
CA SER A 33 -9.60 6.84 -1.50
C SER A 33 -10.04 8.29 -1.34
N SER A 34 -9.51 9.03 -0.35
CA SER A 34 -9.82 10.44 -0.13
C SER A 34 -8.99 11.40 -0.99
N GLY A 35 -8.03 10.90 -1.78
CA GLY A 35 -7.08 11.76 -2.51
C GLY A 35 -6.23 12.62 -1.58
N SER A 36 -5.91 12.10 -0.38
CA SER A 36 -5.07 12.80 0.58
C SER A 36 -3.66 13.02 0.01
N ASP A 37 -3.01 14.08 0.49
CA ASP A 37 -1.69 14.47 0.00
C ASP A 37 -0.63 13.40 0.28
N SER A 38 0.35 13.26 -0.62
CA SER A 38 1.35 12.18 -0.56
C SER A 38 2.16 12.16 0.74
N ASP A 39 2.26 13.31 1.39
CA ASP A 39 2.98 13.51 2.65
C ASP A 39 2.30 12.83 3.84
N GLN A 40 1.01 12.50 3.73
CA GLN A 40 0.27 11.79 4.78
C GLN A 40 0.54 10.27 4.78
N PHE A 41 1.11 9.71 3.70
CA PHE A 41 1.38 8.26 3.59
C PHE A 41 2.72 7.85 4.22
N VAL A 42 3.72 8.73 4.15
CA VAL A 42 5.10 8.41 4.57
C VAL A 42 5.17 7.96 6.04
N PRO A 43 4.55 8.64 7.01
CA PRO A 43 4.59 8.20 8.40
C PRO A 43 3.95 6.83 8.60
N THR A 44 2.81 6.56 7.96
CA THR A 44 2.10 5.29 8.05
C THR A 44 2.88 4.15 7.39
N MET A 45 3.59 4.41 6.29
CA MET A 45 4.48 3.43 5.67
C MET A 45 5.69 3.10 6.55
N VAL A 46 6.31 4.10 7.17
CA VAL A 46 7.42 3.88 8.13
C VAL A 46 6.95 3.06 9.33
N GLU A 47 5.76 3.37 9.87
CA GLU A 47 5.17 2.59 10.96
C GLU A 47 4.89 1.14 10.53
N ARG A 48 4.31 0.95 9.34
CA ARG A 48 4.06 -0.36 8.75
C ARG A 48 5.33 -1.21 8.67
N ASP A 49 6.43 -0.64 8.17
CA ASP A 49 7.71 -1.35 8.06
C ASP A 49 8.32 -1.70 9.42
N ALA A 50 8.20 -0.80 10.40
CA ALA A 50 8.62 -1.07 11.77
C ALA A 50 7.80 -2.19 12.42
N ILE A 51 6.50 -2.29 12.13
CA ILE A 51 5.64 -3.39 12.59
C ILE A 51 6.07 -4.71 11.94
N MET A 52 6.31 -4.71 10.61
CA MET A 52 6.79 -5.89 9.88
C MET A 52 8.10 -6.44 10.45
N GLY A 53 9.05 -5.57 10.82
CA GLY A 53 10.29 -5.97 11.48
C GLY A 53 10.06 -6.66 12.83
N LYS A 54 9.11 -6.17 13.63
CA LYS A 54 8.74 -6.79 14.92
C LYS A 54 8.02 -8.12 14.74
N LEU A 55 7.16 -8.24 13.71
CA LEU A 55 6.47 -9.48 13.37
C LEU A 55 7.48 -10.58 13.05
N GLY A 56 8.45 -10.30 12.17
CA GLY A 56 9.52 -11.25 11.83
C GLY A 56 10.29 -11.76 13.05
N ALA A 57 10.67 -10.86 13.97
CA ALA A 57 11.37 -11.24 15.19
C ALA A 57 10.54 -12.14 16.13
N GLY A 58 9.21 -12.04 16.11
CA GLY A 58 8.36 -12.93 16.90
C GLY A 58 8.07 -14.26 16.19
N ASP A 59 7.98 -14.28 14.86
CA ASP A 59 7.88 -15.52 14.08
C ASP A 59 9.13 -16.39 14.27
N GLU A 60 10.32 -15.78 14.30
CA GLU A 60 11.57 -16.47 14.64
C GLU A 60 11.53 -17.09 16.04
N LYS A 61 10.97 -16.38 17.03
CA LYS A 61 10.83 -16.91 18.40
C LYS A 61 9.85 -18.08 18.45
N ILE A 62 8.72 -18.00 17.74
CA ILE A 62 7.75 -19.10 17.63
C ILE A 62 8.42 -20.30 16.96
N GLY A 63 9.12 -20.07 15.85
CA GLY A 63 9.85 -21.11 15.11
C GLY A 63 10.91 -21.80 15.98
N ALA A 64 11.72 -21.04 16.70
CA ALA A 64 12.73 -21.58 17.62
C ALA A 64 12.09 -22.42 18.74
N LEU A 65 10.95 -21.98 19.28
CA LEU A 65 10.23 -22.70 20.32
C LEU A 65 9.62 -23.99 19.78
N LEU A 66 9.03 -23.98 18.59
CA LEU A 66 8.38 -25.15 17.98
C LEU A 66 9.34 -26.10 17.25
N ALA A 67 10.59 -25.70 17.03
CA ALA A 67 11.62 -26.56 16.42
C ALA A 67 11.91 -27.81 17.25
N SER A 68 11.73 -27.74 18.58
CA SER A 68 11.90 -28.89 19.47
C SER A 68 10.69 -29.85 19.39
N PRO A 69 10.90 -31.15 19.15
CA PRO A 69 9.80 -32.14 19.05
C PRO A 69 8.90 -32.18 20.29
N GLU A 70 9.48 -31.94 21.47
CA GLU A 70 8.78 -31.87 22.76
C GLU A 70 7.78 -30.72 22.90
N ASN A 71 7.79 -29.77 21.96
CA ASN A 71 6.93 -28.58 21.99
C ASN A 71 5.83 -28.62 20.92
N ARG A 72 5.70 -29.74 20.19
CA ARG A 72 4.68 -29.89 19.13
C ARG A 72 3.27 -30.00 19.71
N ASP A 73 3.15 -30.62 20.88
CA ASP A 73 1.91 -30.75 21.67
C ASP A 73 1.34 -29.39 22.11
N LEU A 74 2.17 -28.34 22.20
CA LEU A 74 1.72 -26.98 22.52
C LEU A 74 0.68 -26.44 21.52
N LEU A 75 0.71 -26.91 20.27
CA LEU A 75 -0.25 -26.53 19.24
C LEU A 75 -1.63 -27.18 19.42
N GLU A 76 -1.71 -28.25 20.20
CA GLU A 76 -2.98 -28.92 20.56
C GLU A 76 -3.74 -28.14 21.64
N ASN A 77 -3.11 -27.16 22.27
CA ASN A 77 -3.75 -26.33 23.27
C ASN A 77 -4.83 -25.44 22.64
N GLU A 78 -6.06 -25.50 23.15
CA GLU A 78 -7.21 -24.74 22.63
C GLU A 78 -6.96 -23.23 22.57
N ARG A 79 -6.25 -22.66 23.55
CA ARG A 79 -5.96 -21.22 23.58
C ARG A 79 -4.96 -20.82 22.51
N VAL A 80 -3.97 -21.67 22.25
CA VAL A 80 -3.01 -21.49 21.14
C VAL A 80 -3.73 -21.61 19.80
N ASP A 81 -4.60 -22.61 19.63
CA ASP A 81 -5.38 -22.79 18.41
C ASP A 81 -6.31 -21.61 18.14
N LYS A 82 -7.00 -21.11 19.17
CA LYS A 82 -7.85 -19.91 19.08
C LYS A 82 -7.06 -18.69 18.64
N LEU A 83 -5.91 -18.41 19.27
CA LEU A 83 -5.05 -17.28 18.91
C LEU A 83 -4.54 -17.40 17.46
N ARG A 84 -4.16 -18.61 17.04
CA ARG A 84 -3.72 -18.87 15.66
C ARG A 84 -4.82 -18.54 14.66
N LYS A 85 -6.05 -18.99 14.90
CA LYS A 85 -7.21 -18.69 14.04
C LYS A 85 -7.51 -17.20 13.97
N GLU A 86 -7.46 -16.49 15.10
CA GLU A 86 -7.64 -15.04 15.15
C GLU A 86 -6.55 -14.29 14.37
N ILE A 87 -5.29 -14.70 14.49
CA ILE A 87 -4.18 -14.13 13.70
C ILE A 87 -4.38 -14.38 12.21
N ILE A 88 -4.77 -15.59 11.81
CA ILE A 88 -5.02 -15.94 10.41
C ILE A 88 -6.12 -15.05 9.82
N ALA A 89 -7.23 -14.84 10.54
CA ALA A 89 -8.31 -13.97 10.09
C ALA A 89 -7.83 -12.53 9.85
N ILE A 90 -7.05 -11.97 10.78
CA ILE A 90 -6.47 -10.62 10.61
C ILE A 90 -5.53 -10.58 9.40
N VAL A 91 -4.71 -11.62 9.19
CA VAL A 91 -3.81 -11.71 8.04
C VAL A 91 -4.57 -11.78 6.72
N GLU A 92 -5.70 -12.49 6.68
CA GLU A 92 -6.58 -12.53 5.50
C GLU A 92 -7.16 -11.15 5.20
N GLU A 93 -7.62 -10.42 6.22
CA GLU A 93 -8.07 -9.03 6.05
C GLU A 93 -6.96 -8.12 5.51
N ILE A 94 -5.75 -8.18 6.09
CA ILE A 94 -4.59 -7.42 5.60
C ILE A 94 -4.29 -7.73 4.14
N LYS A 95 -4.35 -9.00 3.73
CA LYS A 95 -4.13 -9.41 2.34
C LYS A 95 -5.17 -8.82 1.40
N ASN A 96 -6.43 -8.81 1.80
CA ASN A 96 -7.52 -8.23 1.01
C ASN A 96 -7.31 -6.72 0.84
N THR A 97 -7.12 -5.99 1.95
CA THR A 97 -6.87 -4.53 1.91
C THR A 97 -5.61 -4.19 1.12
N THR A 98 -4.54 -4.97 1.26
CA THR A 98 -3.31 -4.76 0.49
C THR A 98 -3.52 -5.05 -1.00
N GLY A 99 -4.33 -6.04 -1.35
CA GLY A 99 -4.70 -6.33 -2.74
C GLY A 99 -5.45 -5.14 -3.37
N GLU A 100 -6.44 -4.60 -2.68
CA GLU A 100 -7.18 -3.41 -3.10
C GLU A 100 -6.27 -2.20 -3.30
N LEU A 101 -5.35 -1.97 -2.36
CA LEU A 101 -4.33 -0.92 -2.45
C LEU A 101 -3.45 -1.03 -3.70
N ILE A 102 -3.01 -2.24 -4.04
CA ILE A 102 -2.18 -2.50 -5.22
C ILE A 102 -2.96 -2.19 -6.50
N GLU A 103 -4.23 -2.60 -6.59
CA GLU A 103 -5.05 -2.32 -7.77
C GLU A 103 -5.35 -0.82 -7.90
N ALA A 104 -5.65 -0.12 -6.79
CA ALA A 104 -5.83 1.34 -6.80
C ALA A 104 -4.57 2.06 -7.29
N ALA A 105 -3.38 1.65 -6.83
CA ALA A 105 -2.11 2.21 -7.28
C ALA A 105 -1.85 1.95 -8.77
N ARG A 106 -2.23 0.78 -9.30
CA ARG A 106 -2.14 0.48 -10.75
C ARG A 106 -3.06 1.36 -11.57
N GLN A 107 -4.29 1.58 -11.12
CA GLN A 107 -5.26 2.43 -11.79
C GLN A 107 -4.78 3.90 -11.82
N ALA A 108 -4.31 4.43 -10.69
CA ALA A 108 -3.74 5.78 -10.62
C ALA A 108 -2.54 5.93 -11.57
N LYS A 109 -1.65 4.93 -11.65
CA LYS A 109 -0.53 4.94 -12.59
C LYS A 109 -0.99 5.01 -14.05
N LYS A 110 -2.08 4.30 -14.39
CA LYS A 110 -2.66 4.32 -15.74
C LYS A 110 -3.22 5.70 -16.06
N GLU A 111 -3.98 6.30 -15.15
CA GLU A 111 -4.56 7.64 -15.31
C GLU A 111 -3.47 8.69 -15.53
N VAL A 112 -2.41 8.67 -14.72
CA VAL A 112 -1.26 9.56 -14.91
C VAL A 112 -0.58 9.35 -16.26
N ALA A 113 -0.44 8.10 -16.72
CA ALA A 113 0.15 7.81 -18.03
C ALA A 113 -0.74 8.31 -19.18
N ASP A 114 -2.06 8.15 -19.06
CA ASP A 114 -3.04 8.62 -20.05
C ASP A 114 -3.08 10.16 -20.10
N GLU A 115 -3.04 10.84 -18.94
CA GLU A 115 -2.94 12.30 -18.86
C GLU A 115 -1.64 12.82 -19.48
N LEU A 116 -0.49 12.23 -19.14
CA LEU A 116 0.80 12.59 -19.74
C LEU A 116 0.81 12.33 -21.25
N GLY A 117 0.18 11.25 -21.71
CA GLY A 117 -0.03 10.96 -23.13
C GLY A 117 -0.85 12.05 -23.81
N SER A 118 -1.99 12.43 -23.23
CA SER A 118 -2.86 13.49 -23.74
C SER A 118 -2.14 14.85 -23.80
N LEU A 119 -1.28 15.14 -22.82
CA LEU A 119 -0.50 16.38 -22.76
C LEU A 119 0.63 16.38 -23.81
N ASN A 120 1.25 15.23 -24.06
CA ASN A 120 2.23 15.08 -25.13
C ASN A 120 1.58 15.22 -26.52
N ASP A 121 0.39 14.65 -26.72
CA ASP A 121 -0.36 14.77 -27.98
C ASP A 121 -0.93 16.17 -28.17
N GLY A 122 -1.41 16.82 -27.10
CA GLY A 122 -1.76 18.25 -27.11
C GLY A 122 -0.57 19.14 -27.45
N ARG A 123 0.61 18.86 -26.87
CA ARG A 123 1.85 19.56 -27.20
C ARG A 123 2.28 19.34 -28.65
N LYS A 124 2.15 18.13 -29.20
CA LYS A 124 2.38 17.85 -30.63
C LYS A 124 1.37 18.57 -31.52
N THR A 125 0.11 18.67 -31.09
CA THR A 125 -0.94 19.36 -31.82
C THR A 125 -0.66 20.88 -31.86
N VAL A 126 -0.23 21.47 -30.74
CA VAL A 126 0.19 22.89 -30.66
C VAL A 126 1.53 23.13 -31.36
N ALA A 127 2.49 22.20 -31.31
CA ALA A 127 3.75 22.30 -32.04
C ALA A 127 3.62 22.04 -33.55
N GLY A 128 2.59 21.31 -33.97
CA GLY A 128 2.18 21.13 -35.37
C GLY A 128 1.60 22.41 -35.99
N TYR A 129 1.10 23.34 -35.17
CA TYR A 129 1.02 24.76 -35.52
C TYR A 129 2.43 25.38 -35.43
N GLY A 130 3.33 24.91 -36.29
CA GLY A 130 4.64 25.52 -36.49
C GLY A 130 4.50 27.02 -36.73
N LYS A 131 5.49 27.79 -36.22
CA LYS A 131 5.72 29.24 -36.44
C LYS A 131 4.61 29.91 -37.23
N ALA A 132 3.83 30.79 -36.60
CA ALA A 132 2.91 31.71 -37.25
C ALA A 132 3.44 32.11 -38.64
N VAL A 133 2.95 31.43 -39.68
CA VAL A 133 3.13 31.89 -41.05
C VAL A 133 2.28 33.13 -41.06
N ARG A 134 2.93 34.30 -40.97
CA ARG A 134 2.26 35.60 -41.09
C ARG A 134 1.27 35.48 -42.26
N PRO A 135 -0.03 35.74 -42.06
CA PRO A 135 -0.95 35.70 -43.18
C PRO A 135 -0.44 36.70 -44.22
N VAL A 136 -0.12 36.20 -45.42
CA VAL A 136 0.22 37.05 -46.57
C VAL A 136 -1.08 37.61 -47.12
N TYR A 137 -1.73 38.47 -46.34
CA TYR A 137 -2.85 39.31 -46.77
C TYR A 137 -2.66 40.70 -46.16
N ALA A 138 -1.54 41.33 -46.47
CA ALA A 138 -1.36 42.77 -46.35
C ALA A 138 -0.82 43.30 -47.68
N LYS A 139 -1.63 43.15 -48.73
CA LYS A 139 -1.49 43.95 -49.94
C LYS A 139 -2.88 44.41 -50.36
N PHE A 140 -2.97 45.73 -50.56
CA PHE A 140 -4.12 46.53 -50.99
C PHE A 140 -5.16 46.69 -49.87
N ILE A 141 -5.34 47.87 -49.26
CA ILE A 141 -5.94 49.06 -49.88
C ILE A 141 -5.18 50.34 -49.50
N ASP A 142 -4.81 51.09 -50.54
CA ASP A 142 -4.40 52.49 -50.48
C ASP A 142 -5.68 53.33 -50.44
N PHE A 143 -5.99 53.99 -49.32
CA PHE A 143 -7.04 55.01 -49.29
C PHE A 143 -6.39 56.39 -49.46
N LYS A 144 -6.23 56.81 -50.71
CA LYS A 144 -6.24 58.22 -51.08
C LYS A 144 -7.64 58.58 -51.56
N HIS A 145 -8.34 59.40 -50.78
CA HIS A 145 -9.01 60.64 -51.16
C HIS A 145 -9.86 61.17 -50.00
#